data_AF-A0A1I4HU53-F1
#
_entry.id   AF-A0A1I4HU53-F1
#
_cell.length_a   1.000
_cell.length_b   1.000
_cell.length_c   1.000
_cell.angle_alpha   90.00
_cell.angle_beta   90.00
_cell.angle_gamma   90.00
#
_symmetry.space_group_name_H-M   'P 1'
#
loop_
_entity.id
_entity.type
_entity.pdbx_description
1 polymer ?
#
loop_
_entity_poly.entity_id
_entity_poly.type
_entity_poly.pdbx_seq_one_letter_code
_entity_poly.pdbx_strand_id
1 'polypeptide(L)' 'MKKHTPFGKVIFWLGFLLFILGSAFNETLGIITNAPESFYSFSISAIIIGIILLIISNVFIKEKD' A
#
# COMPACT_ATOMS: atom_id res chain seq x y z
N MET A 1 -0.75 2.68 14.66
CA MET A 1 0.71 2.79 14.88
C MET A 1 1.19 2.52 16.30
N LYS A 2 0.67 3.13 17.39
CA LYS A 2 1.18 2.85 18.77
C LYS A 2 1.04 1.38 19.18
N LYS A 3 -0.02 0.73 18.69
CA LYS A 3 -0.36 -0.67 18.94
C LYS A 3 0.40 -1.67 18.04
N HIS A 4 1.10 -1.25 16.99
CA HIS A 4 1.77 -2.20 16.08
C HIS A 4 3.19 -2.50 16.55
N THR A 5 3.66 -3.73 16.32
CA THR A 5 5.08 -4.07 16.47
C THR A 5 5.93 -3.25 15.48
N PRO A 6 7.25 -3.12 15.68
CA PRO A 6 8.11 -2.45 14.71
C PRO A 6 7.97 -3.03 13.30
N PHE A 7 7.86 -4.36 13.19
CA PHE A 7 7.65 -5.06 11.92
C PHE A 7 6.27 -4.74 11.30
N GLY A 8 5.19 -4.79 12.10
CA GLY A 8 3.86 -4.42 11.63
C GLY A 8 3.76 -2.98 11.12
N LYS A 9 4.51 -2.05 11.73
CA LYS A 9 4.60 -0.66 11.24
C LYS A 9 5.27 -0.57 9.87
N VAL A 10 6.33 -1.34 9.63
CA VAL A 10 7.03 -1.37 8.34
C VAL A 10 6.12 -1.91 7.25
N ILE A 11 5.46 -3.04 7.51
CA ILE A 11 4.48 -3.63 6.57
C ILE A 11 3.36 -2.64 6.26
N PHE A 12 2.82 -1.98 7.29
CA PHE A 12 1.77 -0.97 7.12
C PHE A 12 2.25 0.16 6.20
N TRP A 13 3.41 0.76 6.48
CA TRP A 13 3.93 1.86 5.66
C TRP A 13 4.26 1.44 4.23
N LEU A 14 4.79 0.22 4.04
CA LEU A 14 5.07 -0.31 2.71
C LEU A 14 3.77 -0.53 1.92
N GLY A 15 2.76 -1.14 2.55
CA GLY A 15 1.44 -1.32 1.96
C GLY A 15 0.75 0.00 1.63
N PHE A 16 0.84 0.97 2.53
CA PHE A 16 0.30 2.32 2.34
C PHE A 16 0.96 3.04 1.17
N LEU A 17 2.29 3.00 1.07
CA LEU A 17 3.03 3.60 -0.05
C LEU A 17 2.63 2.96 -1.38
N LEU A 18 2.61 1.64 -1.46
CA LEU A 18 2.22 0.91 -2.68
C LEU A 18 0.77 1.21 -3.08
N PHE A 19 -0.14 1.28 -2.11
CA PHE A 19 -1.53 1.63 -2.35
C PHE A 19 -1.68 3.05 -2.92
N ILE A 20 -1.01 4.05 -2.32
CA ILE A 20 -1.07 5.44 -2.80
C ILE A 20 -0.42 5.57 -4.17
N LEU A 21 0.77 5.02 -4.37
CA LEU A 21 1.48 5.07 -5.65
C LEU A 21 0.65 4.39 -6.74
N GLY A 22 0.18 3.17 -6.49
CA GLY A 22 -0.66 2.44 -7.43
C GLY A 22 -1.95 3.21 -7.77
N SER A 23 -2.57 3.85 -6.78
CA SER A 23 -3.76 4.69 -7.00
C SER A 23 -3.45 5.97 -7.77
N ALA A 24 -2.35 6.66 -7.46
CA ALA A 24 -1.94 7.91 -8.11
C ALA A 24 -1.59 7.71 -9.60
N PHE A 25 -1.02 6.56 -9.95
CA PHE A 25 -0.71 6.14 -11.31
C PHE A 25 -1.81 5.26 -11.94
N ASN A 26 -3.00 5.18 -11.36
CA ASN A 26 -4.12 4.46 -11.97
C ASN A 26 -4.84 5.35 -12.99
N GLU A 27 -5.25 4.79 -14.13
CA GLU A 27 -5.94 5.57 -15.17
C GLU A 27 -7.32 6.09 -14.75
N THR A 28 -7.99 5.39 -13.83
CA THR A 28 -9.35 5.74 -13.37
C THR A 28 -9.34 6.56 -12.08
N LEU A 29 -8.43 6.22 -11.15
CA LEU A 29 -8.37 6.83 -9.81
C LEU A 29 -7.28 7.91 -9.66
N GLY A 30 -6.32 7.93 -10.59
CA GLY A 30 -5.08 8.68 -10.45
C GLY A 30 -5.18 10.13 -10.86
N ILE A 31 -4.28 10.92 -10.29
CA ILE A 31 -4.07 12.33 -10.64
C ILE A 31 -2.94 12.52 -11.66
N ILE A 32 -2.16 11.46 -11.94
CA ILE A 32 -1.03 11.49 -12.86
C ILE A 32 -1.46 10.90 -14.21
N THR A 33 -1.65 11.77 -15.20
CA THR A 33 -2.17 11.41 -16.55
C THR A 33 -1.11 11.33 -17.64
N ASN A 34 0.14 11.70 -17.35
CA ASN A 34 1.26 11.71 -18.30
C ASN A 34 2.40 10.77 -17.86
N ALA A 35 2.08 9.68 -17.16
CA ALA A 35 3.08 8.69 -16.78
C ALA A 35 3.39 7.74 -17.96
N PRO A 36 4.58 7.13 -18.03
CA PRO A 36 4.85 6.07 -18.98
C PRO A 36 3.86 4.89 -18.81
N GLU A 37 3.47 4.28 -19.93
CA GLU A 37 2.44 3.23 -20.00
C GLU A 37 2.70 2.02 -19.09
N SER A 38 3.99 1.73 -18.85
CA SER A 38 4.43 0.73 -17.89
C SER A 38 3.89 0.97 -16.47
N PHE A 39 3.78 2.23 -16.02
CA PHE A 39 3.29 2.55 -14.68
C PHE A 39 1.78 2.32 -14.54
N TYR A 40 1.00 2.60 -15.57
CA TYR A 40 -0.44 2.26 -15.61
C TYR A 40 -0.65 0.75 -15.55
N SER A 41 0.18 -0.02 -16.26
CA SER A 41 0.13 -1.48 -16.23
C SER A 41 0.39 -2.08 -14.83
N PHE A 42 1.32 -1.48 -14.07
CA PHE A 42 1.63 -1.95 -12.71
C PHE A 42 0.73 -1.37 -11.61
N SER A 43 -0.06 -0.34 -11.91
CA SER A 43 -0.89 0.37 -10.93
C SER A 43 -1.84 -0.57 -10.20
N ILE A 44 -2.61 -1.39 -10.92
CA ILE A 44 -3.61 -2.29 -10.32
C ILE A 44 -2.92 -3.32 -9.42
N SER A 45 -1.83 -3.91 -9.88
CA SER A 45 -1.05 -4.85 -9.07
C SER A 45 -0.49 -4.19 -7.80
N ALA A 46 0.02 -2.96 -7.90
CA ALA A 46 0.51 -2.21 -6.75
C ALA A 46 -0.59 -1.89 -5.73
N ILE A 47 -1.80 -1.52 -6.20
CA ILE A 47 -2.98 -1.31 -5.35
C ILE A 47 -3.34 -2.59 -4.59
N ILE A 48 -3.44 -3.72 -5.31
CA ILE A 48 -3.82 -5.02 -4.71
C ILE A 48 -2.80 -5.43 -3.65
N ILE A 49 -1.50 -5.37 -3.97
CA ILE A 49 -0.43 -5.70 -3.02
C ILE A 49 -0.47 -4.74 -1.82
N GLY A 50 -0.70 -3.44 -2.07
CA GLY A 50 -0.84 -2.43 -1.03
C GLY A 50 -1.95 -2.77 -0.04
N ILE A 51 -3.14 -3.13 -0.53
CA ILE A 51 -4.28 -3.54 0.29
C ILE A 51 -3.95 -4.79 1.10
N ILE A 52 -3.36 -5.82 0.47
CA ILE A 52 -2.98 -7.06 1.16
C ILE A 52 -2.01 -6.77 2.31
N LEU A 53 -0.97 -5.96 2.07
CA LEU A 53 -0.01 -5.58 3.10
C LEU A 53 -0.67 -4.77 4.23
N LEU A 54 -1.58 -3.86 3.92
CA LEU A 54 -2.34 -3.12 4.94
C LEU A 54 -3.16 -4.06 5.83
N ILE A 55 -3.83 -5.05 5.25
CA ILE A 55 -4.60 -6.06 6.01
C ILE A 55 -3.66 -6.91 6.87
N ILE A 56 -2.58 -7.44 6.29
CA ILE A 56 -1.60 -8.27 6.99
C ILE A 56 -0.94 -7.51 8.14
N SER A 57 -0.70 -6.20 7.98
CA SER A 57 -0.10 -5.37 9.03
C SER A 57 -0.93 -5.37 10.33
N ASN A 58 -2.25 -5.56 10.23
CA ASN A 58 -3.15 -5.65 11.38
C ASN A 58 -3.01 -6.97 12.15
N VAL A 59 -2.35 -7.99 11.60
CA VAL A 59 -2.00 -9.22 12.34
C VAL A 59 -0.81 -8.95 13.27
N PHE A 60 0.07 -8.00 12.92
CA PHE A 60 1.27 -7.65 13.67
C PHE A 60 1.03 -6.54 14.71
N ILE A 61 -0.04 -6.68 15.49
CA ILE A 61 -0.36 -5.81 16.62
C ILE A 61 0.36 -6.35 17.86
N LYS A 62 0.89 -5.46 18.70
CA LYS A 62 1.47 -5.80 20.00
C LYS A 62 0.39 -6.48 20.83
N GLU A 63 0.71 -7.63 21.37
CA GLU A 63 -0.14 -8.33 22.32
C GLU A 63 -0.41 -7.39 23.51
N LYS A 64 -1.66 -7.37 23.96
CA LYS A 64 -2.07 -6.55 25.08
C LYS A 64 -1.70 -7.35 26.32
N ASP A 65 -0.52 -7.06 26.90
CA ASP A 65 -0.23 -7.44 28.28
C ASP A 65 -1.29 -6.85 29.23
#